data_AF-A0A0R2U300-F1
#
_entry.id   AF-A0A0R2U300-F1
#
_cell.length_a   1.000
_cell.length_b   1.000
_cell.length_c   1.000
_cell.angle_alpha   90.00
_cell.angle_beta   90.00
_cell.angle_gamma   90.00
#
_symmetry.space_group_name_H-M   'P 1'
#
loop_
_entity.id
_entity.type
_entity.pdbx_description
1 polymer ?
#
loop_
_entity_poly.entity_id
_entity_poly.type
_entity_poly.pdbx_seq_one_letter_code
_entity_poly.pdbx_strand_id
1 'polypeptide(L)'
;LPKSKNLSFSKTCIDALNQNLLASHAKGQKTLIVIEEAQNLSADVLETLRLLSNLETNTHKLLHILLVGQPELLEILGQKGLRQLNQRVVSRFHLLPLDQSELSNYINHRLHHAGAAGPIFDRGCSLVLFRLTKGVPRLINLICHQSLLAAYSLGVKNVSPDLVKDASVEILSGLDNGKPNRSNNPLIAGLLVVLILVSVFVFLPRNTIDSWRELIAINESKNYDDLLIIEDLATDLVEQNISPLTATEGEMIDLVFTDTSNPLVNLLAAWSIESSEVYSTEVFSGIAATFGLQSENVTKAAPWILNAIDRPGLVVLDEGDGLPKSYLLAQLNEDSVTLITKDGEIYFDLEQFLNRWTGSFLYLWRPYKGIDLLMQGDSDKLAMHWLQERLSLGGDGIEKVITGGRYTEAVKDQVIEFQRRHNLDADGIVGRQTLMRLNELFDDEIPRLRGIAN
;
A
#
# COMPACT_ATOMS: atom_id res chain seq x y z
N LEU A 1 -13.46 39.60 4.59
CA LEU A 1 -13.44 39.66 6.08
C LEU A 1 -12.63 40.86 6.52
N PRO A 2 -13.10 41.68 7.49
CA PRO A 2 -12.43 42.91 7.88
C PRO A 2 -11.17 42.62 8.71
N LYS A 3 -10.09 43.34 8.41
CA LYS A 3 -8.79 43.29 9.09
C LYS A 3 -8.91 43.88 10.50
N SER A 4 -9.03 43.06 11.54
CA SER A 4 -8.85 43.49 12.94
C SER A 4 -7.52 42.98 13.51
N LYS A 5 -6.74 43.94 14.01
CA LYS A 5 -5.45 43.84 14.72
C LYS A 5 -5.24 42.59 15.60
N ASN A 6 -4.09 41.94 15.43
CA ASN A 6 -3.34 41.12 16.40
C ASN A 6 -4.11 40.06 17.21
N LEU A 7 -4.90 39.21 16.55
CA LEU A 7 -5.21 37.88 17.10
C LEU A 7 -4.58 36.83 16.19
N SER A 8 -3.88 35.85 16.77
CA SER A 8 -3.36 34.72 15.99
C SER A 8 -4.53 34.02 15.29
N PHE A 9 -4.30 33.51 14.07
CA PHE A 9 -5.32 32.79 13.30
C PHE A 9 -6.00 31.69 14.13
N SER A 10 -5.21 30.98 14.94
CA SER A 10 -5.69 29.97 15.89
C SER A 10 -6.72 30.52 16.88
N LYS A 11 -6.48 31.72 17.45
CA LYS A 11 -7.43 32.34 18.37
C LYS A 11 -8.75 32.70 17.68
N THR A 12 -8.69 33.20 16.45
CA THR A 12 -9.89 33.51 15.65
C THR A 12 -10.71 32.24 15.36
N CYS A 13 -10.04 31.14 15.04
CA CYS A 13 -10.70 29.85 14.80
C CYS A 13 -11.31 29.27 16.08
N ILE A 14 -10.59 29.33 17.21
CA ILE A 14 -11.08 28.87 18.52
C ILE A 14 -12.31 29.68 18.95
N ASP A 15 -12.28 31.01 18.77
CA ASP A 15 -13.41 31.88 19.12
C ASP A 15 -14.63 31.59 18.23
N ALA A 16 -14.43 31.38 16.93
CA ALA A 16 -15.50 30.97 16.02
C ALA A 16 -16.08 29.59 16.35
N LEU A 17 -15.22 28.63 16.69
CA LEU A 17 -15.62 27.29 17.12
C LEU A 17 -16.43 27.36 18.43
N ASN A 18 -15.97 28.15 19.40
CA ASN A 18 -16.67 28.34 20.67
C ASN A 18 -18.07 28.96 20.46
N GLN A 19 -18.18 29.99 19.59
CA GLN A 19 -19.49 30.56 19.24
C GLN A 19 -20.43 29.53 18.61
N ASN A 20 -19.92 28.68 17.71
CA ASN A 20 -20.72 27.63 17.09
C ASN A 20 -21.16 26.55 18.10
N LEU A 21 -20.25 26.14 18.99
CA LEU A 21 -20.55 25.18 20.06
C LEU A 21 -21.59 25.73 21.04
N LEU A 22 -21.51 27.00 21.42
CA LEU A 22 -22.53 27.67 22.25
C LEU A 22 -23.89 27.72 21.55
N ALA A 23 -23.93 28.00 20.24
CA ALA A 23 -25.16 28.01 19.46
C ALA A 23 -25.78 26.61 19.35
N SER A 24 -24.97 25.57 19.16
CA SER A 24 -25.43 24.17 19.12
C SER A 24 -25.94 23.72 20.50
N HIS A 25 -25.25 24.08 21.58
CA HIS A 25 -25.69 23.81 22.94
C HIS A 25 -26.99 24.54 23.29
N ALA A 26 -27.17 25.79 22.84
CA ALA A 26 -28.42 26.52 23.02
C ALA A 26 -29.62 25.84 22.32
N LYS A 27 -29.36 25.04 21.28
CA LYS A 27 -30.35 24.16 20.62
C LYS A 27 -30.51 22.79 21.31
N GLY A 28 -29.84 22.55 22.43
CA GLY A 28 -29.85 21.27 23.15
C GLY A 28 -29.01 20.16 22.51
N GLN A 29 -28.17 20.49 21.52
CA GLN A 29 -27.32 19.51 20.84
C GLN A 29 -26.01 19.28 21.59
N LYS A 30 -25.50 18.05 21.55
CA LYS A 30 -24.18 17.69 22.08
C LYS A 30 -23.21 17.52 20.93
N THR A 31 -22.07 18.20 20.99
CA THR A 31 -21.02 18.04 19.99
C THR A 31 -20.01 17.00 20.44
N LEU A 32 -19.74 16.02 19.57
CA LEU A 32 -18.73 14.99 19.73
C LEU A 32 -17.73 15.10 18.58
N ILE A 33 -16.44 15.19 18.91
CA ILE A 33 -15.34 15.02 17.97
C ILE A 33 -14.77 13.63 18.19
N VAL A 34 -14.72 12.83 17.13
CA VAL A 34 -14.04 11.53 17.11
C VAL A 34 -12.78 11.69 16.29
N ILE A 35 -11.64 11.31 16.86
CA ILE A 35 -10.36 11.32 16.18
C ILE A 35 -9.85 9.88 16.15
N GLU A 36 -9.83 9.29 14.96
CA GLU A 36 -9.25 7.97 14.73
C GLU A 36 -7.74 8.07 14.48
N GLU A 37 -7.03 6.98 14.75
CA GLU A 37 -5.56 6.89 14.68
C GLU A 37 -4.84 8.02 15.46
N ALA A 38 -5.36 8.37 16.63
CA ALA A 38 -4.91 9.52 17.41
C ALA A 38 -3.44 9.43 17.88
N GLN A 39 -2.80 8.26 17.81
CA GLN A 39 -1.35 8.12 18.05
C GLN A 39 -0.50 8.85 17.01
N ASN A 40 -1.06 9.18 15.84
CA ASN A 40 -0.37 9.93 14.79
C ASN A 40 -0.42 11.45 15.00
N LEU A 41 -1.12 11.93 16.04
CA LEU A 41 -1.18 13.35 16.35
C LEU A 41 0.14 13.86 16.94
N SER A 42 0.59 15.02 16.47
CA SER A 42 1.74 15.71 17.06
C SER A 42 1.42 16.24 18.46
N ALA A 43 2.45 16.44 19.27
CA ALA A 43 2.32 17.01 20.62
C ALA A 43 1.62 18.38 20.62
N ASP A 44 1.87 19.21 19.61
CA ASP A 44 1.25 20.54 19.48
C ASP A 44 -0.27 20.46 19.22
N VAL A 45 -0.70 19.47 18.43
CA VAL A 45 -2.13 19.23 18.19
C VAL A 45 -2.80 18.66 19.43
N LEU A 46 -2.13 17.76 20.16
CA LEU A 46 -2.61 17.24 21.43
C LEU A 46 -2.77 18.36 22.49
N GLU A 47 -1.84 19.31 22.56
CA GLU A 47 -1.98 20.51 23.39
C GLU A 47 -3.13 21.41 22.93
N THR A 48 -3.37 21.53 21.63
CA THR A 48 -4.53 22.25 21.10
C THR A 48 -5.84 21.57 21.51
N LEU A 49 -5.91 20.24 21.43
CA LEU A 49 -7.07 19.47 21.92
C LEU A 49 -7.27 19.63 23.42
N ARG A 50 -6.18 19.76 24.19
CA ARG A 50 -6.25 20.10 25.61
C ARG A 50 -7.00 21.41 25.81
N LEU A 51 -6.64 22.47 25.07
CA LEU A 51 -7.30 23.77 25.14
C LEU A 51 -8.77 23.71 24.73
N LEU A 52 -9.10 22.96 23.68
CA LEU A 52 -10.47 22.79 23.22
C LEU A 52 -11.34 22.02 24.21
N SER A 53 -10.78 21.03 24.93
CA SER A 53 -11.48 20.30 25.98
C SER A 53 -11.91 21.17 27.17
N ASN A 54 -11.38 22.40 27.29
CA ASN A 54 -11.78 23.39 28.29
C ASN A 54 -12.97 24.25 27.87
N LEU A 55 -13.50 24.07 26.66
CA LEU A 55 -14.70 24.78 26.22
C LEU A 55 -15.90 24.21 26.98
N GLU A 56 -16.27 24.89 28.05
CA GLU A 56 -17.40 24.58 28.91
C GLU A 56 -18.15 25.86 29.27
N THR A 57 -19.44 25.70 29.55
CA THR A 57 -20.23 26.71 30.26
C THR A 57 -20.11 26.45 31.76
N ASN A 58 -20.62 27.35 32.60
CA ASN A 58 -20.65 27.16 34.07
C ASN A 58 -21.36 25.87 34.53
N THR A 59 -22.10 25.20 33.64
CA THR A 59 -22.93 24.03 33.97
C THR A 59 -22.67 22.81 33.08
N HIS A 60 -22.18 23.00 31.85
CA HIS A 60 -22.06 21.91 30.88
C HIS A 60 -20.82 22.04 29.98
N LYS A 61 -20.20 20.90 29.69
CA LYS A 61 -19.16 20.82 28.64
C LYS A 61 -19.78 20.99 27.26
N LEU A 62 -19.19 21.86 26.47
CA LEU A 62 -19.66 22.16 25.11
C LEU A 62 -19.11 21.18 24.08
N LEU A 63 -17.99 20.52 24.40
CA LEU A 63 -17.27 19.65 23.49
C LEU A 63 -16.88 18.33 24.17
N HIS A 64 -17.26 17.22 23.54
CA HIS A 64 -16.79 15.89 23.89
C HIS A 64 -15.76 15.46 22.86
N ILE A 65 -14.62 14.92 23.31
CA ILE A 65 -13.55 14.45 22.44
C ILE A 65 -13.34 12.97 22.72
N LEU A 66 -13.47 12.13 21.69
CA LEU A 66 -13.16 10.71 21.71
C LEU A 66 -11.91 10.48 20.88
N LEU A 67 -10.84 10.06 21.54
CA LEU A 67 -9.60 9.65 20.88
C LEU A 67 -9.63 8.12 20.72
N VAL A 68 -9.53 7.67 19.49
CA VAL A 68 -9.44 6.26 19.11
C VAL A 68 -8.07 6.07 18.47
N GLY A 69 -7.35 5.03 18.88
CA GLY A 69 -6.02 4.77 18.37
C GLY A 69 -5.45 3.48 18.92
N GLN A 70 -4.21 3.22 18.53
CA GLN A 70 -3.47 2.03 18.94
C GLN A 70 -2.97 2.17 20.40
N PRO A 71 -2.57 1.07 21.07
CA PRO A 71 -2.13 1.08 22.47
C PRO A 71 -1.03 2.11 22.79
N GLU A 72 -0.17 2.42 21.81
CA GLU A 72 0.90 3.41 21.83
C GLU A 72 0.39 4.82 22.19
N LEU A 73 -0.87 5.13 21.90
CA LEU A 73 -1.49 6.39 22.30
C LEU A 73 -1.44 6.59 23.82
N LEU A 74 -1.58 5.52 24.61
CA LEU A 74 -1.50 5.60 26.06
C LEU A 74 -0.08 5.95 26.52
N GLU A 75 0.93 5.47 25.81
CA GLU A 75 2.33 5.81 26.09
C GLU A 75 2.62 7.28 25.76
N ILE A 76 2.14 7.75 24.60
CA ILE A 76 2.26 9.15 24.16
C ILE A 76 1.61 10.07 25.21
N LEU A 77 0.37 9.78 25.62
CA LEU A 77 -0.32 10.55 26.66
C LEU A 77 0.37 10.46 28.03
N GLY A 78 1.12 9.38 28.29
CA GLY A 78 1.91 9.19 29.50
C GLY A 78 3.17 10.05 29.59
N GLN A 79 3.63 10.63 28.48
CA GLN A 79 4.86 11.43 28.42
C GLN A 79 4.77 12.69 29.30
N LYS A 80 5.91 13.12 29.87
CA LYS A 80 5.98 14.26 30.80
C LYS A 80 5.36 15.55 30.24
N GLY A 81 5.53 15.81 28.93
CA GLY A 81 4.99 16.99 28.26
C GLY A 81 3.47 17.00 28.14
N LEU A 82 2.83 15.82 28.04
CA LEU A 82 1.40 15.67 27.78
C LEU A 82 0.59 15.30 29.04
N ARG A 83 1.22 15.29 30.22
CA ARG A 83 0.56 14.97 31.50
C ARG A 83 -0.69 15.81 31.76
N GLN A 84 -0.71 17.08 31.32
CA GLN A 84 -1.85 17.97 31.52
C GLN A 84 -3.06 17.56 30.68
N LEU A 85 -2.85 17.09 29.45
CA LEU A 85 -3.91 16.51 28.62
C LEU A 85 -4.37 15.17 29.21
N ASN A 86 -3.43 14.33 29.65
CA ASN A 86 -3.70 13.02 30.22
C ASN A 86 -4.59 13.09 31.48
N GLN A 87 -4.48 14.15 32.28
CA GLN A 87 -5.35 14.42 33.42
C GLN A 87 -6.80 14.80 33.04
N ARG A 88 -7.04 15.25 31.79
CA ARG A 88 -8.38 15.61 31.29
C ARG A 88 -9.13 14.44 30.67
N VAL A 89 -8.44 13.32 30.42
CA VAL A 89 -9.06 12.10 29.91
C VAL A 89 -9.84 11.43 31.05
N VAL A 90 -11.16 11.62 31.03
CA VAL A 90 -12.10 11.15 32.06
C VAL A 90 -12.26 9.64 32.03
N SER A 91 -12.27 9.04 30.83
CA SER A 91 -12.47 7.60 30.66
C SER A 91 -11.50 7.02 29.66
N ARG A 92 -11.04 5.81 29.96
CA ARG A 92 -10.17 5.01 29.11
C ARG A 92 -10.80 3.64 28.97
N PHE A 93 -10.98 3.22 27.72
CA PHE A 93 -11.44 1.89 27.41
C PHE A 93 -10.44 1.26 26.44
N HIS A 94 -10.01 0.06 26.78
CA HIS A 94 -9.23 -0.78 25.88
C HIS A 94 -10.16 -1.85 25.34
N LEU A 95 -10.37 -1.86 24.02
CA LEU A 95 -11.18 -2.87 23.37
C LEU A 95 -10.39 -4.18 23.35
N LEU A 96 -10.92 -5.18 24.06
CA LEU A 96 -10.36 -6.53 24.07
C LEU A 96 -10.85 -7.33 22.86
N PRO A 97 -10.13 -8.38 22.46
CA PRO A 97 -10.63 -9.38 21.53
C PRO A 97 -11.96 -9.98 21.99
N LEU A 98 -12.77 -10.48 21.05
CA LEU A 98 -14.06 -11.09 21.33
C LEU A 98 -13.90 -12.39 22.13
N ASP A 99 -14.78 -12.62 23.09
CA ASP A 99 -14.84 -13.90 23.80
C ASP A 99 -15.42 -15.02 22.92
N GLN A 100 -15.23 -16.28 23.34
CA GLN A 100 -15.72 -17.44 22.58
C GLN A 100 -17.24 -17.41 22.36
N SER A 101 -18.00 -16.93 23.36
CA SER A 101 -19.46 -16.76 23.26
C SER A 101 -19.84 -15.66 22.27
N GLU A 102 -19.09 -14.56 22.26
CA GLU A 102 -19.32 -13.41 21.39
C GLU A 102 -18.94 -13.69 19.94
N LEU A 103 -17.88 -14.48 19.71
CA LEU A 103 -17.40 -14.85 18.38
C LEU A 103 -18.49 -15.52 17.53
N SER A 104 -19.27 -16.42 18.14
CA SER A 104 -20.36 -17.10 17.43
C SER A 104 -21.46 -16.10 17.00
N ASN A 105 -21.80 -15.16 17.89
CA ASN A 105 -22.78 -14.11 17.60
C ASN A 105 -22.26 -13.13 16.56
N TYR A 106 -20.98 -12.77 16.64
CA TYR A 106 -20.31 -11.90 15.68
C TYR A 106 -20.38 -12.45 14.25
N ILE A 107 -20.01 -13.73 14.06
CA ILE A 107 -20.05 -14.39 12.75
C ILE A 107 -21.49 -14.44 12.23
N ASN A 108 -22.45 -14.89 13.06
CA ASN A 108 -23.84 -15.00 12.65
C ASN A 108 -24.45 -13.63 12.26
N HIS A 109 -24.16 -12.58 13.04
CA HIS A 109 -24.61 -11.22 12.74
C HIS A 109 -24.06 -10.74 11.39
N ARG A 110 -22.75 -10.93 11.13
CA ARG A 110 -22.13 -10.55 9.86
C ARG A 110 -22.70 -11.31 8.67
N LEU A 111 -22.92 -12.61 8.81
CA LEU A 111 -23.53 -13.43 7.75
C LEU A 111 -24.98 -13.03 7.49
N HIS A 112 -25.74 -12.72 8.53
CA HIS A 112 -27.11 -12.26 8.40
C HIS A 112 -27.17 -10.92 7.65
N HIS A 113 -26.27 -9.98 7.97
CA HIS A 113 -26.15 -8.71 7.25
C HIS A 113 -25.77 -8.90 5.78
N ALA A 114 -25.04 -9.97 5.45
CA ALA A 114 -24.72 -10.36 4.08
C ALA A 114 -25.85 -11.16 3.38
N GLY A 115 -27.00 -11.37 4.04
CA GLY A 115 -28.17 -12.03 3.47
C GLY A 115 -28.26 -13.55 3.73
N ALA A 116 -27.45 -14.11 4.64
CA ALA A 116 -27.55 -15.52 4.99
C ALA A 116 -28.87 -15.82 5.71
N ALA A 117 -29.66 -16.74 5.14
CA ALA A 117 -30.93 -17.21 5.71
C ALA A 117 -30.77 -18.29 6.79
N GLY A 118 -29.54 -18.74 7.05
CA GLY A 118 -29.25 -19.80 8.00
C GLY A 118 -27.75 -19.93 8.31
N PRO A 119 -27.37 -20.86 9.20
CA PRO A 119 -25.99 -21.06 9.60
C PRO A 119 -25.17 -21.65 8.45
N ILE A 120 -24.18 -20.91 7.98
CA ILE A 120 -23.22 -21.37 6.96
C ILE A 120 -22.05 -22.13 7.60
N PHE A 121 -21.67 -21.77 8.83
CA PHE A 121 -20.63 -22.45 9.58
C PHE A 121 -21.21 -23.49 10.54
N ASP A 122 -20.57 -24.64 10.64
CA ASP A 122 -20.92 -25.66 11.61
C ASP A 122 -20.63 -25.20 13.05
N ARG A 123 -21.35 -25.75 14.03
CA ARG A 123 -21.19 -25.38 15.45
C ARG A 123 -19.76 -25.54 15.98
N GLY A 124 -19.00 -26.49 15.43
CA GLY A 124 -17.60 -26.72 15.81
C GLY A 124 -16.63 -25.64 15.32
N CYS A 125 -17.01 -24.86 14.29
CA CYS A 125 -16.13 -23.86 13.68
C CYS A 125 -15.81 -22.72 14.63
N SER A 126 -16.75 -22.32 15.50
CA SER A 126 -16.51 -21.20 16.44
C SER A 126 -15.38 -21.51 17.43
N LEU A 127 -15.29 -22.76 17.91
CA LEU A 127 -14.23 -23.18 18.82
C LEU A 127 -12.87 -23.23 18.12
N VAL A 128 -12.83 -23.71 16.87
CA VAL A 128 -11.61 -23.72 16.05
C VAL A 128 -11.16 -22.29 15.72
N LEU A 129 -12.08 -21.44 15.26
CA LEU A 129 -11.82 -20.03 14.98
C LEU A 129 -11.32 -19.29 16.22
N PHE A 130 -11.94 -19.50 17.39
CA PHE A 130 -11.46 -18.88 18.63
C PHE A 130 -10.04 -19.32 18.99
N ARG A 131 -9.73 -20.62 18.83
CA ARG A 131 -8.38 -21.15 19.12
C ARG A 131 -7.31 -20.52 18.22
N LEU A 132 -7.63 -20.33 16.93
CA LEU A 132 -6.72 -19.80 15.91
C LEU A 132 -6.56 -18.27 15.98
N THR A 133 -7.65 -17.56 16.26
CA THR A 133 -7.70 -16.08 16.17
C THR A 133 -7.55 -15.39 17.51
N LYS A 134 -7.74 -16.13 18.62
CA LYS A 134 -7.83 -15.60 19.99
C LYS A 134 -8.88 -14.49 20.13
N GLY A 135 -9.93 -14.52 19.31
CA GLY A 135 -11.01 -13.53 19.37
C GLY A 135 -10.76 -12.26 18.56
N VAL A 136 -9.63 -12.14 17.85
CA VAL A 136 -9.29 -10.93 17.09
C VAL A 136 -10.18 -10.82 15.85
N PRO A 137 -11.07 -9.80 15.73
CA PRO A 137 -12.06 -9.71 14.65
C PRO A 137 -11.44 -9.73 13.25
N ARG A 138 -10.30 -9.06 13.04
CA ARG A 138 -9.59 -9.05 11.76
C ARG A 138 -9.19 -10.45 11.32
N LEU A 139 -8.58 -11.23 12.20
CA LEU A 139 -8.18 -12.61 11.91
C LEU A 139 -9.39 -13.52 11.71
N ILE A 140 -10.44 -13.35 12.51
CA ILE A 140 -11.71 -14.08 12.35
C ILE A 140 -12.26 -13.86 10.94
N ASN A 141 -12.31 -12.61 10.50
CA ASN A 141 -12.85 -12.24 9.19
C ASN A 141 -12.03 -12.81 8.04
N LEU A 142 -10.70 -12.74 8.13
CA LEU A 142 -9.80 -13.29 7.12
C LEU A 142 -10.00 -14.81 6.97
N ILE A 143 -9.97 -15.55 8.08
CA ILE A 143 -10.14 -17.01 8.05
C ILE A 143 -11.55 -17.36 7.59
N CYS A 144 -12.59 -16.66 8.05
CA CYS A 144 -13.97 -16.91 7.62
C CYS A 144 -14.14 -16.66 6.12
N HIS A 145 -13.58 -15.57 5.59
CA HIS A 145 -13.64 -15.25 4.16
C HIS A 145 -13.00 -16.36 3.32
N GLN A 146 -11.78 -16.77 3.69
CA GLN A 146 -11.09 -17.85 2.98
C GLN A 146 -11.82 -19.19 3.09
N SER A 147 -12.40 -19.49 4.26
CA SER A 147 -13.19 -20.70 4.46
C SER A 147 -14.45 -20.72 3.57
N LEU A 148 -15.09 -19.56 3.39
CA LEU A 148 -16.25 -19.41 2.50
C LEU A 148 -15.86 -19.57 1.03
N LEU A 149 -14.71 -19.02 0.61
CA LEU A 149 -14.18 -19.22 -0.74
C LEU A 149 -13.83 -20.68 -1.01
N ALA A 150 -13.19 -21.36 -0.05
CA ALA A 150 -12.88 -22.78 -0.15
C ALA A 150 -14.15 -23.64 -0.23
N ALA A 151 -15.16 -23.33 0.57
CA ALA A 151 -16.46 -24.02 0.53
C ALA A 151 -17.15 -23.86 -0.83
N TYR A 152 -17.12 -22.65 -1.38
CA TYR A 152 -17.65 -22.36 -2.71
C TYR A 152 -16.91 -23.15 -3.80
N SER A 153 -15.58 -23.16 -3.76
CA SER A 153 -14.73 -23.91 -4.70
C SER A 153 -14.98 -25.43 -4.67
N LEU A 154 -15.24 -25.98 -3.48
CA LEU A 154 -15.56 -27.41 -3.28
C LEU A 154 -17.05 -27.74 -3.50
N GLY A 155 -17.90 -26.74 -3.78
CA GLY A 155 -19.34 -26.93 -3.97
C GLY A 155 -20.09 -27.36 -2.71
N VAL A 156 -19.54 -27.11 -1.51
CA VAL A 156 -20.19 -27.44 -0.24
C VAL A 156 -20.96 -26.23 0.30
N LYS A 157 -22.15 -26.48 0.86
CA LYS A 157 -23.03 -25.43 1.39
C LYS A 157 -22.66 -24.97 2.80
N ASN A 158 -21.96 -25.81 3.54
CA ASN A 158 -21.60 -25.59 4.93
C ASN A 158 -20.08 -25.66 5.10
N VAL A 159 -19.55 -24.74 5.89
CA VAL A 159 -18.13 -24.71 6.28
C VAL A 159 -17.94 -25.59 7.51
N SER A 160 -17.09 -26.61 7.37
CA SER A 160 -16.74 -27.53 8.46
C SER A 160 -15.52 -27.03 9.26
N PRO A 161 -15.28 -27.55 10.48
CA PRO A 161 -14.11 -27.17 11.28
C PRO A 161 -12.77 -27.52 10.61
N ASP A 162 -12.73 -28.59 9.82
CA ASP A 162 -11.52 -28.99 9.08
C ASP A 162 -11.23 -27.99 7.95
N LEU A 163 -12.26 -27.55 7.23
CA LEU A 163 -12.12 -26.55 6.18
C LEU A 163 -11.62 -25.20 6.73
N VAL A 164 -12.10 -24.82 7.92
CA VAL A 164 -11.58 -23.63 8.64
C VAL A 164 -10.09 -23.79 8.95
N LYS A 165 -9.68 -24.97 9.39
CA LYS A 165 -8.28 -25.25 9.72
C LYS A 165 -7.41 -25.19 8.46
N ASP A 166 -7.86 -25.77 7.36
CA ASP A 166 -7.13 -25.75 6.09
C ASP A 166 -6.99 -24.31 5.56
N ALA A 167 -8.09 -23.54 5.55
CA ALA A 167 -8.07 -22.12 5.18
C ALA A 167 -7.18 -21.28 6.12
N SER A 168 -7.11 -21.64 7.40
CA SER A 168 -6.24 -20.94 8.35
C SER A 168 -4.76 -21.20 8.10
N VAL A 169 -4.37 -22.38 7.62
CA VAL A 169 -2.96 -22.67 7.30
C VAL A 169 -2.50 -21.81 6.14
N GLU A 170 -3.35 -21.61 5.12
CA GLU A 170 -3.05 -20.74 3.98
C GLU A 170 -2.77 -19.29 4.40
N ILE A 171 -3.62 -18.72 5.28
CA ILE A 171 -3.48 -17.34 5.75
C ILE A 171 -2.39 -17.19 6.83
N LEU A 172 -2.35 -18.06 7.84
CA LEU A 172 -1.40 -17.96 8.96
C LEU A 172 0.03 -18.30 8.53
N SER A 173 0.23 -19.20 7.55
CA SER A 173 1.57 -19.46 7.02
C SER A 173 2.13 -18.26 6.23
N GLY A 174 1.25 -17.40 5.69
CA GLY A 174 1.65 -16.13 5.09
C GLY A 174 1.93 -15.02 6.11
N LEU A 175 1.44 -15.16 7.36
CA LEU A 175 1.67 -14.20 8.45
C LEU A 175 2.90 -14.56 9.31
N ASP A 176 3.27 -15.84 9.38
CA ASP A 176 4.47 -16.33 10.06
C ASP A 176 5.67 -16.47 9.10
N ASN A 177 6.29 -15.33 8.71
CA ASN A 177 7.66 -15.33 8.16
C ASN A 177 8.71 -15.55 9.28
N GLY A 178 8.55 -16.64 10.03
CA GLY A 178 9.37 -17.00 11.19
C GLY A 178 9.59 -18.51 11.31
N LYS A 179 10.63 -19.01 10.64
CA LYS A 179 11.29 -20.34 10.75
C LYS A 179 10.38 -21.58 10.89
N PRO A 180 10.39 -22.52 9.91
CA PRO A 180 9.62 -23.76 10.04
C PRO A 180 10.12 -24.64 11.19
N ASN A 181 9.23 -24.87 12.16
CA ASN A 181 9.39 -25.82 13.25
C ASN A 181 9.25 -27.25 12.69
N ARG A 182 10.39 -27.89 12.41
CA ARG A 182 10.47 -29.27 11.90
C ARG A 182 10.36 -30.24 13.08
N SER A 183 9.22 -30.93 13.16
CA SER A 183 8.95 -31.99 14.14
C SER A 183 10.05 -33.07 14.11
N ASN A 184 10.69 -33.29 15.25
CA ASN A 184 11.79 -34.24 15.47
C ASN A 184 11.32 -35.70 15.43
N ASN A 185 11.83 -36.48 14.47
CA ASN A 185 12.06 -37.92 14.62
C ASN A 185 13.33 -38.32 13.81
N PRO A 186 14.55 -38.15 14.37
CA PRO A 186 15.80 -38.26 13.61
C PRO A 186 16.31 -39.70 13.39
N LEU A 187 15.61 -40.74 13.85
CA LEU A 187 16.11 -42.12 13.80
C LEU A 187 15.94 -42.81 12.43
N ILE A 188 15.02 -42.35 11.57
CA ILE A 188 14.74 -43.02 10.29
C ILE A 188 15.61 -42.47 9.15
N ALA A 189 16.01 -41.20 9.21
CA ALA A 189 16.83 -40.56 8.17
C ALA A 189 18.31 -40.99 8.22
N GLY A 190 18.85 -41.28 9.41
CA GLY A 190 20.25 -41.67 9.57
C GLY A 190 20.60 -43.04 8.98
N LEU A 191 19.69 -44.00 9.04
CA LEU A 191 19.94 -45.38 8.59
C LEU A 191 20.00 -45.49 7.05
N LEU A 192 19.18 -44.70 6.34
CA LEU A 192 19.14 -44.68 4.88
C LEU A 192 20.40 -44.03 4.27
N VAL A 193 20.94 -43.00 4.91
CA VAL A 193 22.14 -42.30 4.43
C VAL A 193 23.40 -43.18 4.56
N VAL A 194 23.52 -43.97 5.64
CA VAL A 194 24.67 -44.87 5.82
C VAL A 194 24.63 -46.04 4.82
N LEU A 195 23.45 -46.58 4.50
CA LEU A 195 23.32 -47.64 3.49
C LEU A 195 23.63 -47.16 2.08
N ILE A 196 23.28 -45.91 1.74
CA ILE A 196 23.59 -45.29 0.45
C ILE A 196 25.09 -44.99 0.33
N LEU A 197 25.73 -44.51 1.41
CA LEU A 197 27.17 -44.20 1.39
C LEU A 197 28.05 -45.44 1.28
N VAL A 198 27.65 -46.57 1.88
CA VAL A 198 28.37 -47.85 1.75
C VAL A 198 28.19 -48.44 0.34
N SER A 199 27.03 -48.26 -0.30
CA SER A 199 26.84 -48.75 -1.68
C SER A 199 27.63 -47.95 -2.71
N VAL A 200 27.81 -46.64 -2.49
CA VAL A 200 28.56 -45.74 -3.38
C VAL A 200 30.08 -45.96 -3.26
N PHE A 201 30.58 -46.28 -2.07
CA PHE A 201 32.02 -46.47 -1.84
C PHE A 201 32.58 -47.80 -2.38
N VAL A 202 31.73 -48.84 -2.52
CA VAL A 202 32.16 -50.16 -3.02
C VAL A 202 32.13 -50.25 -4.56
N PHE A 203 31.40 -49.35 -5.23
CA PHE A 203 31.11 -49.49 -6.68
C PHE A 203 31.75 -48.45 -7.60
N LEU A 204 32.60 -47.55 -7.08
CA LEU A 204 33.30 -46.55 -7.91
C LEU A 204 34.71 -47.03 -8.34
N PRO A 205 35.04 -47.07 -9.65
CA PRO A 205 36.36 -47.45 -10.17
C PRO A 205 37.48 -46.49 -9.71
N ARG A 206 38.64 -47.04 -9.34
CA ARG A 206 39.78 -46.35 -8.70
C ARG A 206 40.60 -45.36 -9.57
N ASN A 207 40.05 -44.78 -10.64
CA ASN A 207 40.86 -44.03 -11.62
C ASN A 207 40.40 -42.58 -11.90
N THR A 208 39.71 -41.90 -10.98
CA THR A 208 39.31 -40.50 -11.16
C THR A 208 39.74 -39.60 -10.00
N ILE A 209 41.03 -39.64 -9.67
CA ILE A 209 41.67 -38.64 -8.79
C ILE A 209 43.01 -38.29 -9.42
N ASP A 210 43.01 -37.42 -10.43
CA ASP A 210 44.23 -36.71 -10.87
C ASP A 210 43.96 -35.32 -11.50
N SER A 211 42.71 -34.94 -11.80
CA SER A 211 42.41 -33.67 -12.49
C SER A 211 42.09 -32.46 -11.58
N TRP A 212 42.14 -32.60 -10.26
CA TRP A 212 41.72 -31.54 -9.31
C TRP A 212 42.87 -30.76 -8.64
N ARG A 213 44.14 -31.08 -8.94
CA ARG A 213 45.29 -30.41 -8.30
C ARG A 213 45.81 -29.15 -9.01
N GLU A 214 45.26 -28.79 -10.17
CA GLU A 214 45.80 -27.69 -10.99
C GLU A 214 45.00 -26.36 -10.90
N LEU A 215 43.78 -26.36 -10.33
CA LEU A 215 42.91 -25.16 -10.32
C LEU A 215 42.97 -24.31 -9.03
N ILE A 216 43.72 -24.72 -8.00
CA ILE A 216 43.77 -24.02 -6.70
C ILE A 216 45.08 -23.18 -6.54
N ALA A 217 45.99 -23.22 -7.50
CA ALA A 217 47.33 -22.61 -7.35
C ALA A 217 47.53 -21.22 -8.00
N ILE A 218 46.48 -20.55 -8.51
CA ILE A 218 46.63 -19.21 -9.07
C ILE A 218 45.41 -18.37 -8.66
N ASN A 219 45.51 -17.68 -7.53
CA ASN A 219 45.29 -16.23 -7.43
C ASN A 219 45.26 -15.79 -5.95
N GLU A 220 46.42 -15.84 -5.31
CA GLU A 220 46.71 -14.97 -4.17
C GLU A 220 47.39 -13.70 -4.68
N SER A 221 46.88 -12.55 -4.24
CA SER A 221 47.56 -11.25 -4.10
C SER A 221 47.05 -10.06 -4.94
N LYS A 222 46.86 -8.96 -4.19
CA LYS A 222 46.86 -7.52 -4.57
C LYS A 222 45.58 -6.96 -5.21
N ASN A 223 45.16 -5.72 -4.96
CA ASN A 223 45.39 -4.68 -3.96
C ASN A 223 44.31 -3.62 -4.27
N TYR A 224 43.76 -2.94 -3.26
CA TYR A 224 42.90 -1.76 -3.46
C TYR A 224 43.83 -0.55 -3.63
N ASP A 225 43.86 0.05 -4.83
CA ASP A 225 44.26 1.44 -5.10
C ASP A 225 44.19 1.67 -6.62
N ASP A 226 43.18 2.42 -7.06
CA ASP A 226 43.07 3.22 -8.30
C ASP A 226 41.62 3.26 -8.80
N LEU A 227 40.83 4.17 -8.24
CA LEU A 227 39.57 4.64 -8.83
C LEU A 227 39.48 6.15 -8.64
N LEU A 228 40.14 6.85 -9.56
CA LEU A 228 40.01 8.28 -9.81
C LEU A 228 40.28 8.48 -11.32
N ILE A 229 39.52 9.40 -11.95
CA ILE A 229 39.75 10.03 -13.27
C ILE A 229 39.29 9.17 -14.48
N ILE A 230 38.54 9.60 -15.52
CA ILE A 230 37.81 10.79 -16.02
C ILE A 230 36.86 10.23 -17.12
N GLU A 231 35.60 10.65 -17.22
CA GLU A 231 35.07 11.61 -18.23
C GLU A 231 35.38 11.27 -19.71
N ASP A 232 34.37 11.45 -20.57
CA ASP A 232 34.48 11.64 -22.03
C ASP A 232 34.64 10.39 -22.94
N LEU A 233 33.50 9.79 -23.33
CA LEU A 233 33.34 9.19 -24.67
C LEU A 233 31.86 8.96 -25.02
N ALA A 234 31.10 10.05 -25.17
CA ALA A 234 29.77 10.02 -25.79
C ALA A 234 29.69 11.09 -26.88
N THR A 235 30.44 10.87 -27.96
CA THR A 235 30.23 11.56 -29.23
C THR A 235 30.66 10.64 -30.36
N ASP A 236 29.98 10.78 -31.50
CA ASP A 236 30.07 9.98 -32.72
C ASP A 236 29.39 8.60 -32.65
N LEU A 237 28.12 8.55 -33.10
CA LEU A 237 27.84 8.13 -34.48
C LEU A 237 26.34 8.18 -34.81
N VAL A 238 26.03 9.09 -35.76
CA VAL A 238 25.07 8.94 -36.88
C VAL A 238 23.63 9.43 -36.66
N GLU A 239 23.44 10.71 -37.00
CA GLU A 239 22.32 11.14 -37.85
C GLU A 239 22.32 10.35 -39.17
N GLN A 240 21.18 9.80 -39.60
CA GLN A 240 20.61 10.07 -40.94
C GLN A 240 19.26 9.39 -41.17
N ASN A 241 18.29 10.24 -41.58
CA ASN A 241 17.15 9.97 -42.46
C ASN A 241 16.02 9.04 -42.01
N ILE A 242 14.92 9.62 -41.48
CA ILE A 242 13.57 9.48 -42.08
C ILE A 242 12.81 10.82 -41.95
N SER A 243 12.32 11.32 -43.09
CA SER A 243 11.51 12.55 -43.26
C SER A 243 10.01 12.32 -42.96
N PRO A 244 9.21 13.39 -42.80
CA PRO A 244 8.00 13.39 -41.98
C PRO A 244 6.78 12.81 -42.71
N LEU A 245 6.02 11.96 -42.02
CA LEU A 245 4.69 11.55 -42.45
C LEU A 245 3.65 12.47 -41.82
N THR A 246 2.97 13.17 -42.71
CA THR A 246 1.83 14.06 -42.52
C THR A 246 0.77 13.45 -41.61
N ALA A 247 0.33 14.26 -40.65
CA ALA A 247 -0.77 13.99 -39.74
C ALA A 247 -2.06 13.62 -40.49
N THR A 248 -2.76 12.62 -39.98
CA THR A 248 -4.22 12.50 -40.12
C THR A 248 -4.80 12.68 -38.72
N GLU A 249 -5.60 13.73 -38.58
CA GLU A 249 -6.30 14.11 -37.36
C GLU A 249 -7.16 12.94 -36.85
N GLY A 250 -6.79 12.41 -35.68
CA GLY A 250 -7.54 11.41 -34.95
C GLY A 250 -7.68 11.86 -33.49
N GLU A 251 -8.77 12.59 -33.25
CA GLU A 251 -9.44 12.89 -31.97
C GLU A 251 -8.59 12.88 -30.69
N MET A 252 -8.18 14.08 -30.26
CA MET A 252 -7.92 14.38 -28.85
C MET A 252 -9.16 14.01 -28.03
N ILE A 253 -8.99 13.16 -27.02
CA ILE A 253 -9.94 13.09 -25.92
C ILE A 253 -9.80 14.41 -25.16
N ASP A 254 -10.65 15.37 -25.53
CA ASP A 254 -10.84 16.62 -24.80
C ASP A 254 -11.31 16.23 -23.40
N LEU A 255 -10.44 16.34 -22.40
CA LEU A 255 -10.78 16.13 -21.00
C LEU A 255 -11.76 17.23 -20.60
N VAL A 256 -13.06 16.96 -20.75
CA VAL A 256 -14.12 17.86 -20.34
C VAL A 256 -14.18 17.86 -18.81
N PHE A 257 -13.55 18.86 -18.19
CA PHE A 257 -13.60 19.06 -16.75
C PHE A 257 -14.97 19.61 -16.35
N THR A 258 -15.75 18.84 -15.59
CA THR A 258 -16.95 19.34 -14.92
C THR A 258 -16.54 20.24 -13.76
N ASP A 259 -17.00 21.48 -13.82
CA ASP A 259 -16.90 22.61 -12.87
C ASP A 259 -16.90 22.21 -11.37
N THR A 260 -15.79 21.68 -10.84
CA THR A 260 -15.61 21.45 -9.42
C THR A 260 -14.22 21.90 -8.99
N SER A 261 -14.14 22.80 -8.01
CA SER A 261 -12.89 23.26 -7.37
C SER A 261 -12.20 22.18 -6.52
N ASN A 262 -12.53 20.90 -6.74
CA ASN A 262 -12.17 19.79 -5.88
C ASN A 262 -11.09 18.91 -6.55
N PRO A 263 -9.83 18.96 -6.07
CA PRO A 263 -8.73 18.22 -6.68
C PRO A 263 -8.94 16.69 -6.64
N LEU A 264 -9.68 16.16 -5.66
CA LEU A 264 -10.00 14.72 -5.59
C LEU A 264 -10.95 14.29 -6.72
N VAL A 265 -11.92 15.15 -7.07
CA VAL A 265 -12.83 14.90 -8.21
C VAL A 265 -12.04 14.92 -9.51
N ASN A 266 -11.14 15.89 -9.67
CA ASN A 266 -10.28 15.97 -10.86
C ASN A 266 -9.35 14.75 -10.99
N LEU A 267 -8.86 14.21 -9.87
CA LEU A 267 -8.08 12.96 -9.89
C LEU A 267 -8.93 11.75 -10.29
N LEU A 268 -10.20 11.66 -9.88
CA LEU A 268 -11.13 10.62 -10.35
C LEU A 268 -11.44 10.79 -11.85
N ALA A 269 -11.65 12.02 -12.30
CA ALA A 269 -11.89 12.35 -13.70
C ALA A 269 -10.71 11.96 -14.60
N ALA A 270 -9.47 12.10 -14.12
CA ALA A 270 -8.28 11.60 -14.83
C ALA A 270 -8.30 10.08 -15.08
N TRP A 271 -9.08 9.33 -14.30
CA TRP A 271 -9.32 7.89 -14.47
C TRP A 271 -10.66 7.58 -15.15
N SER A 272 -11.27 8.56 -15.83
CA SER A 272 -12.59 8.45 -16.46
C SER A 272 -13.72 8.08 -15.49
N ILE A 273 -13.60 8.48 -14.20
CA ILE A 273 -14.63 8.28 -13.18
C ILE A 273 -15.33 9.61 -12.90
N GLU A 274 -16.61 9.69 -13.26
CA GLU A 274 -17.44 10.85 -12.95
C GLU A 274 -17.90 10.83 -11.48
N SER A 275 -17.67 11.93 -10.76
CA SER A 275 -18.21 12.13 -9.42
C SER A 275 -18.55 13.59 -9.18
N SER A 276 -19.69 13.87 -8.56
CA SER A 276 -20.17 15.24 -8.40
C SER A 276 -19.51 15.94 -7.19
N GLU A 277 -19.27 15.24 -6.08
CA GLU A 277 -18.72 15.87 -4.87
C GLU A 277 -18.01 14.86 -3.93
N VAL A 278 -16.69 15.01 -3.74
CA VAL A 278 -15.86 14.12 -2.90
C VAL A 278 -15.23 14.90 -1.74
N TYR A 279 -15.77 14.75 -0.53
CA TYR A 279 -15.42 15.61 0.61
C TYR A 279 -14.35 15.06 1.56
N SER A 280 -13.94 13.81 1.38
CA SER A 280 -12.89 13.18 2.19
C SER A 280 -12.11 12.16 1.36
N THR A 281 -10.89 11.86 1.82
CA THR A 281 -10.05 10.79 1.26
C THR A 281 -10.67 9.39 1.41
N GLU A 282 -11.52 9.18 2.43
CA GLU A 282 -12.24 7.92 2.63
C GLU A 282 -13.33 7.71 1.56
N VAL A 283 -14.12 8.76 1.28
CA VAL A 283 -15.13 8.73 0.22
C VAL A 283 -14.44 8.55 -1.14
N PHE A 284 -13.34 9.26 -1.37
CA PHE A 284 -12.49 9.10 -2.55
C PHE A 284 -12.01 7.66 -2.73
N SER A 285 -11.44 7.06 -1.67
CA SER A 285 -10.93 5.69 -1.70
C SER A 285 -12.03 4.66 -1.93
N GLY A 286 -13.21 4.86 -1.31
CA GLY A 286 -14.37 3.98 -1.51
C GLY A 286 -14.91 4.01 -2.94
N ILE A 287 -14.95 5.20 -3.57
CA ILE A 287 -15.31 5.33 -4.99
C ILE A 287 -14.28 4.60 -5.86
N ALA A 288 -12.98 4.89 -5.67
CA ALA A 288 -11.90 4.26 -6.41
C ALA A 288 -11.94 2.72 -6.32
N ALA A 289 -12.17 2.18 -5.12
CA ALA A 289 -12.26 0.74 -4.88
C ALA A 289 -13.41 0.07 -5.66
N THR A 290 -14.51 0.77 -5.89
CA THR A 290 -15.66 0.26 -6.68
C THR A 290 -15.28 0.02 -8.15
N PHE A 291 -14.29 0.76 -8.65
CA PHE A 291 -13.73 0.62 -10.00
C PHE A 291 -12.46 -0.23 -10.04
N GLY A 292 -12.13 -0.94 -8.95
CA GLY A 292 -10.92 -1.76 -8.85
C GLY A 292 -9.62 -0.95 -8.78
N LEU A 293 -9.70 0.32 -8.38
CA LEU A 293 -8.54 1.19 -8.15
C LEU A 293 -8.25 1.26 -6.65
N GLN A 294 -6.97 1.46 -6.32
CA GLN A 294 -6.48 1.65 -4.96
C GLN A 294 -5.85 3.04 -4.84
N SER A 295 -6.20 3.74 -3.78
CA SER A 295 -5.62 5.03 -3.42
C SER A 295 -4.44 4.84 -2.49
N GLU A 296 -3.31 5.47 -2.80
CA GLU A 296 -2.09 5.42 -1.98
C GLU A 296 -1.60 6.84 -1.69
N ASN A 297 -1.24 7.08 -0.43
CA ASN A 297 -0.70 8.37 0.01
C ASN A 297 0.71 8.17 0.56
N VAL A 298 1.68 8.85 -0.04
CA VAL A 298 3.06 8.88 0.41
C VAL A 298 3.35 10.22 1.04
N THR A 299 3.93 10.22 2.24
CA THR A 299 4.33 11.44 2.96
C THR A 299 5.84 11.51 3.09
N LYS A 300 6.42 12.72 3.02
CA LYS A 300 7.87 12.97 3.08
C LYS A 300 8.65 12.22 1.98
N ALA A 301 8.04 12.10 0.81
CA ALA A 301 8.62 11.38 -0.29
C ALA A 301 9.78 12.17 -0.93
N ALA A 302 10.79 11.45 -1.43
CA ALA A 302 11.88 12.05 -2.18
C ALA A 302 11.43 12.38 -3.62
N PRO A 303 12.01 13.41 -4.27
CA PRO A 303 11.60 13.86 -5.61
C PRO A 303 11.52 12.78 -6.69
N TRP A 304 12.44 11.80 -6.66
CA TRP A 304 12.49 10.72 -7.63
C TRP A 304 11.22 9.84 -7.63
N ILE A 305 10.43 9.84 -6.55
CA ILE A 305 9.21 9.02 -6.45
C ILE A 305 8.17 9.41 -7.50
N LEU A 306 8.10 10.70 -7.88
CA LEU A 306 7.10 11.20 -8.82
C LEU A 306 7.33 10.59 -10.20
N ASN A 307 8.60 10.51 -10.60
CA ASN A 307 9.02 9.85 -11.84
C ASN A 307 8.88 8.33 -11.75
N ALA A 308 9.12 7.72 -10.58
CA ALA A 308 9.01 6.28 -10.41
C ALA A 308 7.55 5.78 -10.41
N ILE A 309 6.61 6.60 -9.94
CA ILE A 309 5.19 6.27 -9.93
C ILE A 309 4.54 6.59 -11.29
N ASP A 310 4.93 7.70 -11.93
CA ASP A 310 4.41 8.13 -13.24
C ASP A 310 2.87 8.10 -13.33
N ARG A 311 2.20 8.62 -12.30
CA ARG A 311 0.72 8.74 -12.26
C ARG A 311 0.30 10.16 -11.92
N PRO A 312 -0.82 10.65 -12.48
CA PRO A 312 -1.44 11.84 -11.95
C PRO A 312 -1.82 11.62 -10.49
N GLY A 313 -1.66 12.66 -9.69
CA GLY A 313 -1.89 12.57 -8.26
C GLY A 313 -1.93 13.92 -7.59
N LEU A 314 -2.43 13.98 -6.38
CA LEU A 314 -2.47 15.20 -5.59
C LEU A 314 -1.15 15.42 -4.89
N VAL A 315 -0.57 16.59 -5.12
CA VAL A 315 0.62 17.09 -4.45
C VAL A 315 0.24 18.25 -3.54
N VAL A 316 0.90 18.33 -2.40
CA VAL A 316 0.69 19.43 -1.45
C VAL A 316 1.88 20.38 -1.50
N LEU A 317 1.62 21.64 -1.84
CA LEU A 317 2.62 22.70 -1.90
C LEU A 317 2.49 23.66 -0.71
N ASP A 318 3.64 24.06 -0.17
CA ASP A 318 3.76 25.17 0.76
C ASP A 318 3.94 26.49 -0.01
N GLU A 319 3.04 27.44 0.21
CA GLU A 319 3.08 28.76 -0.44
C GLU A 319 3.79 29.83 0.41
N GLY A 320 4.43 29.46 1.52
CA GLY A 320 5.27 30.32 2.35
C GLY A 320 4.51 31.30 3.26
N ASP A 321 3.33 31.78 2.83
CA ASP A 321 2.54 32.79 3.54
C ASP A 321 1.15 32.29 4.03
N GLY A 322 0.88 30.98 3.99
CA GLY A 322 -0.47 30.43 4.26
C GLY A 322 -0.54 28.94 4.59
N LEU A 323 -1.76 28.40 4.60
CA LEU A 323 -1.98 26.95 4.72
C LEU A 323 -1.51 26.26 3.43
N PRO A 324 -0.87 25.08 3.53
CA PRO A 324 -0.45 24.33 2.36
C PRO A 324 -1.66 23.95 1.51
N LYS A 325 -1.52 24.05 0.19
CA LYS A 325 -2.60 23.81 -0.77
C LYS A 325 -2.36 22.52 -1.56
N SER A 326 -3.45 21.82 -1.85
CA SER A 326 -3.42 20.61 -2.68
C SER A 326 -3.68 20.96 -4.14
N TYR A 327 -2.88 20.38 -5.02
CA TYR A 327 -2.92 20.58 -6.46
C TYR A 327 -2.92 19.23 -7.16
N LEU A 328 -3.61 19.10 -8.29
CA LEU A 328 -3.51 17.90 -9.11
C LEU A 328 -2.27 18.03 -10.01
N LEU A 329 -1.30 17.17 -9.80
CA LEU A 329 -0.17 16.98 -10.70
C LEU A 329 -0.65 16.24 -11.94
N ALA A 330 -0.66 16.92 -13.09
CA ALA A 330 -1.14 16.36 -14.35
C ALA A 330 0.02 15.97 -15.27
N GLN A 331 1.09 16.78 -15.30
CA GLN A 331 2.25 16.51 -16.16
C GLN A 331 3.57 16.75 -15.42
N LEU A 332 4.56 15.90 -15.71
CA LEU A 332 5.93 16.01 -15.19
C LEU A 332 6.91 15.78 -16.35
N ASN A 333 7.55 16.87 -16.79
CA ASN A 333 8.61 16.86 -17.79
C ASN A 333 9.99 16.97 -17.10
N GLU A 334 11.07 16.97 -17.87
CA GLU A 334 12.44 17.07 -17.33
C GLU A 334 12.67 18.37 -16.53
N ASP A 335 12.16 19.50 -17.04
CA ASP A 335 12.39 20.82 -16.43
C ASP A 335 11.10 21.50 -15.91
N SER A 336 9.93 20.91 -16.15
CA SER A 336 8.65 21.57 -15.85
C SER A 336 7.58 20.64 -15.29
N VAL A 337 6.68 21.24 -14.53
CA VAL A 337 5.57 20.60 -13.84
C VAL A 337 4.28 21.33 -14.17
N THR A 338 3.26 20.60 -14.63
CA THR A 338 1.92 21.15 -14.87
C THR A 338 0.97 20.73 -13.76
N LEU A 339 0.40 21.72 -13.07
CA LEU A 339 -0.57 21.55 -12.00
C LEU A 339 -1.94 22.05 -12.44
N ILE A 340 -3.00 21.27 -12.18
CA ILE A 340 -4.37 21.68 -12.45
C ILE A 340 -4.97 22.34 -11.20
N THR A 341 -5.59 23.49 -11.41
CA THR A 341 -6.30 24.26 -10.39
C THR A 341 -7.72 24.58 -10.82
N LYS A 342 -8.51 25.14 -9.90
CA LYS A 342 -9.86 25.66 -10.20
C LYS A 342 -9.86 26.76 -11.28
N ASP A 343 -8.75 27.49 -11.43
CA ASP A 343 -8.62 28.65 -12.32
C ASP A 343 -7.92 28.27 -13.64
N GLY A 344 -7.63 26.97 -13.85
CA GLY A 344 -6.95 26.42 -15.03
C GLY A 344 -5.61 25.75 -14.68
N GLU A 345 -4.83 25.47 -15.73
CA GLU A 345 -3.48 24.90 -15.62
C GLU A 345 -2.45 25.95 -15.20
N ILE A 346 -1.54 25.55 -14.30
CA ILE A 346 -0.41 26.35 -13.84
C ILE A 346 0.87 25.59 -14.14
N TYR A 347 1.83 26.27 -14.73
CA TYR A 347 3.16 25.74 -15.04
C TYR A 347 4.18 26.20 -14.00
N PHE A 348 4.93 25.25 -13.47
CA PHE A 348 6.07 25.49 -12.58
C PHE A 348 7.35 24.94 -13.19
N ASP A 349 8.45 25.66 -12.96
CA ASP A 349 9.78 25.08 -13.09
C ASP A 349 9.96 23.97 -12.04
N LEU A 350 10.62 22.88 -12.42
CA LEU A 350 10.77 21.70 -11.55
C LEU A 350 11.47 22.05 -10.23
N GLU A 351 12.51 22.89 -10.27
CA GLU A 351 13.26 23.27 -9.06
C GLU A 351 12.37 24.12 -8.12
N GLN A 352 11.58 25.02 -8.69
CA GLN A 352 10.62 25.83 -7.93
C GLN A 352 9.51 24.99 -7.31
N PHE A 353 9.01 24.00 -8.05
CA PHE A 353 8.03 23.04 -7.54
C PHE A 353 8.60 22.24 -6.38
N LEU A 354 9.79 21.63 -6.55
CA LEU A 354 10.41 20.78 -5.54
C LEU A 354 10.72 21.54 -4.25
N ASN A 355 11.12 22.81 -4.34
CA ASN A 355 11.36 23.66 -3.17
C ASN A 355 10.09 23.98 -2.38
N ARG A 356 8.91 23.93 -3.02
CA ARG A 356 7.61 24.17 -2.38
C ARG A 356 6.88 22.89 -2.01
N TRP A 357 7.28 21.76 -2.59
CA TRP A 357 6.60 20.50 -2.39
C TRP A 357 6.88 19.94 -0.99
N THR A 358 5.82 19.65 -0.26
CA THR A 358 5.89 19.13 1.12
C THR A 358 6.31 17.65 1.20
N GLY A 359 6.50 16.99 0.05
CA GLY A 359 6.74 15.56 -0.05
C GLY A 359 5.48 14.70 0.11
N SER A 360 4.27 15.31 0.10
CA SER A 360 3.00 14.56 0.10
C SER A 360 2.53 14.31 -1.32
N PHE A 361 2.19 13.06 -1.62
CA PHE A 361 1.68 12.62 -2.92
C PHE A 361 0.62 11.54 -2.77
N LEU A 362 -0.62 11.85 -3.16
CA LEU A 362 -1.75 10.93 -3.20
C LEU A 362 -2.05 10.56 -4.65
N TYR A 363 -2.01 9.29 -5.00
CA TYR A 363 -2.27 8.83 -6.37
C TYR A 363 -3.19 7.60 -6.38
N LEU A 364 -3.74 7.31 -7.55
CA LEU A 364 -4.50 6.09 -7.81
C LEU A 364 -3.67 5.13 -8.64
N TRP A 365 -3.89 3.84 -8.42
CA TRP A 365 -3.34 2.79 -9.27
C TRP A 365 -4.28 1.58 -9.29
N ARG A 366 -4.18 0.76 -10.32
CA ARG A 366 -5.00 -0.45 -10.49
C ARG A 366 -4.20 -1.69 -10.08
N PRO A 367 -4.48 -2.34 -8.94
CA PRO A 367 -3.91 -3.65 -8.64
C PRO A 367 -4.49 -4.73 -9.55
N TYR A 368 -3.66 -5.72 -9.96
CA TYR A 368 -4.19 -6.86 -10.68
C TYR A 368 -4.79 -7.87 -9.69
N LYS A 369 -6.11 -8.09 -9.77
CA LYS A 369 -6.88 -9.16 -9.10
C LYS A 369 -6.32 -9.64 -7.74
N GLY A 370 -6.13 -8.73 -6.79
CA GLY A 370 -5.71 -9.08 -5.41
C GLY A 370 -4.26 -9.55 -5.26
N ILE A 371 -3.40 -9.30 -6.27
CA ILE A 371 -1.96 -9.49 -6.14
C ILE A 371 -1.34 -8.21 -5.58
N ASP A 372 -0.93 -8.29 -4.32
CA ASP A 372 -0.18 -7.21 -3.66
C ASP A 372 1.34 -7.45 -3.71
N LEU A 373 1.75 -8.72 -3.75
CA LEU A 373 3.14 -9.15 -3.71
C LEU A 373 3.27 -10.57 -4.29
N LEU A 374 4.32 -10.83 -5.09
CA LEU A 374 4.75 -12.20 -5.43
C LEU A 374 6.24 -12.35 -5.21
N MET A 375 6.64 -13.46 -4.58
CA MET A 375 8.03 -13.79 -4.34
C MET A 375 8.31 -15.29 -4.47
N GLN A 376 9.60 -15.64 -4.49
CA GLN A 376 10.04 -17.02 -4.62
C GLN A 376 9.41 -17.93 -3.55
N GLY A 377 8.77 -19.00 -4.00
CA GLY A 377 8.06 -19.95 -3.12
C GLY A 377 6.54 -19.83 -3.16
N ASP A 378 6.01 -18.68 -3.62
CA ASP A 378 4.58 -18.47 -3.74
C ASP A 378 3.96 -19.40 -4.78
N SER A 379 2.69 -19.73 -4.59
CA SER A 379 1.96 -20.66 -5.45
C SER A 379 0.56 -20.12 -5.72
N ASP A 380 0.42 -19.39 -6.83
CA ASP A 380 -0.85 -18.91 -7.36
C ASP A 380 -0.84 -19.06 -8.88
N LYS A 381 -1.71 -19.93 -9.39
CA LYS A 381 -1.78 -20.26 -10.83
C LYS A 381 -2.23 -19.08 -11.67
N LEU A 382 -3.16 -18.25 -11.18
CA LEU A 382 -3.69 -17.12 -11.92
C LEU A 382 -2.69 -15.97 -11.96
N ALA A 383 -2.08 -15.68 -10.81
CA ALA A 383 -1.00 -14.70 -10.70
C ALA A 383 0.19 -15.06 -11.58
N MET A 384 0.62 -16.32 -11.56
CA MET A 384 1.75 -16.78 -12.37
C MET A 384 1.43 -16.77 -13.87
N HIS A 385 0.21 -17.16 -14.26
CA HIS A 385 -0.20 -17.06 -15.65
C HIS A 385 -0.13 -15.61 -16.14
N TRP A 386 -0.70 -14.68 -15.37
CA TRP A 386 -0.67 -13.25 -15.69
C TRP A 386 0.75 -12.70 -15.73
N LEU A 387 1.56 -12.95 -14.70
CA LEU A 387 2.93 -12.46 -14.62
C LEU A 387 3.76 -12.95 -15.81
N GLN A 388 3.69 -14.23 -16.13
CA GLN A 388 4.45 -14.79 -17.25
C GLN A 388 3.94 -14.29 -18.60
N GLU A 389 2.63 -14.09 -18.75
CA GLU A 389 2.05 -13.48 -19.95
C GLU A 389 2.56 -12.05 -20.13
N ARG A 390 2.56 -11.23 -19.07
CA ARG A 390 3.10 -9.85 -19.11
C ARG A 390 4.61 -9.81 -19.36
N LEU A 391 5.39 -10.64 -18.67
CA LEU A 391 6.84 -10.73 -18.92
C LEU A 391 7.15 -11.20 -20.35
N SER A 392 6.31 -12.05 -20.95
CA SER A 392 6.48 -12.53 -22.33
C SER A 392 6.06 -11.52 -23.39
N LEU A 393 5.05 -10.67 -23.11
CA LEU A 393 4.53 -9.67 -24.05
C LEU A 393 5.42 -8.42 -24.14
N GLY A 394 6.30 -8.17 -23.16
CA GLY A 394 7.13 -6.96 -23.05
C GLY A 394 8.24 -6.82 -24.08
N GLY A 395 8.20 -7.57 -25.20
CA GLY A 395 9.18 -7.48 -26.29
C GLY A 395 10.55 -8.12 -26.00
N ASP A 396 10.71 -8.75 -24.83
CA ASP A 396 12.02 -8.95 -24.22
C ASP A 396 12.60 -10.37 -24.36
N GLY A 397 11.98 -11.23 -25.18
CA GLY A 397 12.48 -12.59 -25.46
C GLY A 397 12.43 -13.56 -24.28
N ILE A 398 11.69 -13.21 -23.22
CA ILE A 398 11.55 -14.03 -22.02
C ILE A 398 10.62 -15.21 -22.32
N GLU A 399 11.18 -16.41 -22.48
CA GLU A 399 10.41 -17.63 -22.73
C GLU A 399 9.51 -18.00 -21.54
N LYS A 400 8.29 -18.43 -21.84
CA LYS A 400 7.32 -18.85 -20.82
C LYS A 400 7.78 -20.14 -20.15
N VAL A 401 8.14 -20.05 -18.87
CA VAL A 401 8.56 -21.21 -18.07
C VAL A 401 7.34 -21.98 -17.59
N ILE A 402 7.30 -23.30 -17.80
CA ILE A 402 6.24 -24.15 -17.26
C ILE A 402 6.49 -24.34 -15.75
N THR A 403 5.79 -23.57 -14.92
CA THR A 403 6.00 -23.60 -13.45
C THR A 403 4.90 -24.32 -12.67
N GLY A 404 3.82 -24.73 -13.34
CA GLY A 404 2.64 -25.29 -12.67
C GLY A 404 1.92 -24.31 -11.73
N GLY A 405 2.17 -23.01 -11.88
CA GLY A 405 1.60 -21.96 -11.03
C GLY A 405 2.41 -21.63 -9.78
N ARG A 406 3.70 -21.95 -9.75
CA ARG A 406 4.61 -21.60 -8.65
C ARG A 406 5.61 -20.54 -9.09
N TYR A 407 5.96 -19.65 -8.18
CA TYR A 407 7.05 -18.70 -8.38
C TYR A 407 8.38 -19.42 -8.15
N THR A 408 8.96 -19.95 -9.23
CA THR A 408 10.21 -20.71 -9.19
C THR A 408 11.42 -19.77 -9.23
N GLU A 409 12.62 -20.32 -9.00
CA GLU A 409 13.89 -19.60 -9.18
C GLU A 409 14.03 -19.04 -10.61
N ALA A 410 13.63 -19.81 -11.63
CA ALA A 410 13.63 -19.33 -13.01
C ALA A 410 12.70 -18.11 -13.23
N VAL A 411 11.54 -18.05 -12.58
CA VAL A 411 10.64 -16.87 -12.66
C VAL A 411 11.25 -15.68 -11.91
N LYS A 412 11.91 -15.93 -10.78
CA LYS A 412 12.65 -14.90 -10.05
C LYS A 412 13.71 -14.24 -10.94
N ASP A 413 14.49 -15.04 -11.66
CA ASP A 413 15.53 -14.52 -12.56
C ASP A 413 14.93 -13.68 -13.69
N GLN A 414 13.76 -14.06 -14.23
CA GLN A 414 13.04 -13.26 -15.22
C GLN A 414 12.56 -11.93 -14.65
N VAL A 415 12.10 -11.91 -13.40
CA VAL A 415 11.67 -10.67 -12.73
C VAL A 415 12.86 -9.77 -12.40
N ILE A 416 13.98 -10.33 -11.95
CA ILE A 416 15.23 -9.56 -11.73
C ILE A 416 15.68 -8.89 -13.01
N GLU A 417 15.64 -9.62 -14.13
CA GLU A 417 16.04 -9.10 -15.43
C GLU A 417 15.12 -7.97 -15.89
N PHE A 418 13.80 -8.15 -15.76
CA PHE A 418 12.81 -7.11 -16.01
C PHE A 418 13.06 -5.86 -15.13
N GLN A 419 13.29 -6.05 -13.83
CA GLN A 419 13.55 -4.96 -12.89
C GLN A 419 14.80 -4.17 -13.29
N ARG A 420 15.91 -4.84 -13.65
CA ARG A 420 17.14 -4.17 -14.10
C ARG A 420 16.91 -3.32 -15.34
N ARG A 421 16.20 -3.85 -16.33
CA ARG A 421 15.93 -3.12 -17.59
C ARG A 421 15.02 -1.92 -17.39
N HIS A 422 14.12 -1.98 -16.43
CA HIS A 422 13.22 -0.88 -16.11
C HIS A 422 13.69 0.01 -14.96
N ASN A 423 14.96 -0.07 -14.57
CA ASN A 423 15.57 0.74 -13.53
C ASN A 423 14.84 0.65 -12.17
N LEU A 424 14.32 -0.53 -11.86
CA LEU A 424 13.72 -0.90 -10.58
C LEU A 424 14.74 -1.64 -9.70
N ASP A 425 14.46 -1.76 -8.40
CA ASP A 425 15.28 -2.60 -7.52
C ASP A 425 15.20 -4.07 -7.96
N ALA A 426 16.35 -4.69 -8.21
CA ALA A 426 16.48 -5.99 -8.86
C ALA A 426 16.52 -7.14 -7.84
N ASP A 427 15.51 -7.18 -6.97
CA ASP A 427 15.39 -8.12 -5.85
C ASP A 427 14.67 -9.43 -6.21
N GLY A 428 14.05 -9.48 -7.39
CA GLY A 428 13.27 -10.61 -7.88
C GLY A 428 11.92 -10.76 -7.18
N ILE A 429 11.46 -9.71 -6.51
CA ILE A 429 10.15 -9.63 -5.85
C ILE A 429 9.22 -8.79 -6.72
N VAL A 430 8.07 -9.35 -7.08
CA VAL A 430 7.01 -8.60 -7.76
C VAL A 430 6.22 -7.83 -6.71
N GLY A 431 6.83 -6.78 -6.19
CA GLY A 431 6.19 -5.82 -5.32
C GLY A 431 5.44 -4.74 -6.10
N ARG A 432 4.93 -3.76 -5.37
CA ARG A 432 4.10 -2.67 -5.90
C ARG A 432 4.72 -1.95 -7.11
N GLN A 433 6.00 -1.57 -7.04
CA GLN A 433 6.68 -0.87 -8.13
C GLN A 433 6.79 -1.74 -9.39
N THR A 434 7.13 -3.02 -9.23
CA THR A 434 7.17 -4.00 -10.32
C THR A 434 5.77 -4.20 -10.93
N LEU A 435 4.72 -4.31 -10.11
CA LEU A 435 3.32 -4.43 -10.57
C LEU A 435 2.84 -3.19 -11.34
N MET A 436 3.13 -1.99 -10.83
CA MET A 436 2.81 -0.74 -11.51
C MET A 436 3.47 -0.68 -12.88
N ARG A 437 4.76 -1.03 -12.95
CA ARG A 437 5.52 -1.03 -14.21
C ARG A 437 5.00 -2.08 -15.20
N LEU A 438 4.64 -3.26 -14.71
CA LEU A 438 4.00 -4.29 -15.54
C LEU A 438 2.64 -3.82 -16.06
N ASN A 439 1.85 -3.10 -15.27
CA ASN A 439 0.57 -2.57 -15.75
C ASN A 439 0.76 -1.46 -16.80
N GLU A 440 1.78 -0.61 -16.65
CA GLU A 440 2.10 0.44 -17.63
C GLU A 440 2.38 -0.10 -19.03
N LEU A 441 3.09 -1.21 -19.14
CA LEU A 441 3.52 -1.69 -20.45
C LEU A 441 2.37 -2.26 -21.29
N PHE A 442 1.18 -2.51 -20.69
CA PHE A 442 0.12 -3.26 -21.37
C PHE A 442 -1.32 -2.78 -21.07
N ASP A 443 -1.49 -1.63 -20.44
CA ASP A 443 -2.79 -1.00 -20.21
C ASP A 443 -2.69 0.48 -20.60
N ASP A 444 -3.08 0.76 -21.86
CA ASP A 444 -3.02 2.09 -22.47
C ASP A 444 -4.07 3.06 -21.88
N GLU A 445 -5.04 2.53 -21.12
CA GLU A 445 -6.06 3.32 -20.42
C GLU A 445 -5.55 3.93 -19.10
N ILE A 446 -4.31 3.62 -18.68
CA ILE A 446 -3.74 4.15 -17.45
C ILE A 446 -3.19 5.57 -17.69
N PRO A 447 -3.70 6.60 -16.98
CA PRO A 447 -3.22 7.97 -17.14
C PRO A 447 -1.81 8.14 -16.54
N ARG A 448 -0.95 8.92 -17.22
CA ARG A 448 0.48 9.09 -16.90
C ARG A 448 0.87 10.55 -16.78
N LEU A 449 1.96 10.83 -16.05
CA LEU A 449 2.51 12.19 -15.91
C LEU A 449 3.31 12.61 -17.14
N ARG A 450 3.96 11.66 -17.80
CA ARG A 450 4.48 11.86 -19.14
C ARG A 450 3.39 11.37 -20.06
N GLY A 451 2.76 12.26 -20.84
CA GLY A 451 1.75 11.86 -21.82
C GLY A 451 2.21 10.66 -22.64
N ILE A 452 1.26 9.87 -23.18
CA ILE A 452 1.53 8.61 -23.90
C ILE A 452 2.76 8.80 -24.80
N ALA A 453 3.84 8.09 -24.45
CA ALA A 453 5.02 8.05 -25.29
C ALA A 453 4.62 7.37 -26.60
N ASN A 454 4.55 8.16 -27.68
CA ASN A 454 4.43 7.65 -29.05
C ASN A 454 5.70 6.91 -29.47
#